data_AF-A0A7Y2MJV8-F1
#
_entry.id   AF-A0A7Y2MJV8-F1
#
_cell.length_a   1.000
_cell.length_b   1.000
_cell.length_c   1.000
_cell.angle_alpha   90.00
_cell.angle_beta   90.00
_cell.angle_gamma   90.00
#
_symmetry.space_group_name_H-M   'P 1'
#
loop_
_entity.id
_entity.type
_entity.pdbx_description
1 polymer ?
#
loop_
_entity_poly.entity_id
_entity_poly.type
_entity_poly.pdbx_seq_one_letter_code
_entity_poly.pdbx_strand_id
1 'polypeptide(L)' 'MQDGIYAKFKTTKGDILVELTYEKTPGTVGNFVALAEGNMPNKAKAEGEPYY' A
#
# COMPACT_ATOMS: atom_id res chain seq x y z
N MET A 1 0.58 17.33 -8.74
CA MET A 1 0.97 16.49 -7.59
C MET A 1 2.47 16.64 -7.43
N GLN A 2 2.96 16.68 -6.20
CA GLN A 2 4.41 16.61 -5.94
C GLN A 2 4.87 15.16 -6.11
N ASP A 3 6.14 14.96 -6.46
CA ASP A 3 6.73 13.64 -6.53
C ASP A 3 6.62 12.94 -5.17
N GLY A 4 6.15 11.69 -5.17
CA GLY A 4 5.95 10.92 -3.95
C GLY A 4 5.23 9.61 -4.19
N ILE A 5 5.11 8.80 -3.13
CA ILE A 5 4.36 7.54 -3.15
C ILE A 5 3.02 7.78 -2.46
N TYR A 6 1.93 7.45 -3.14
CA TYR A 6 0.57 7.69 -2.64
C TYR A 6 -0.24 6.40 -2.63
N ALA A 7 -1.15 6.30 -1.66
CA ALA A 7 -2.15 5.23 -1.60
C ALA A 7 -3.55 5.82 -1.63
N LYS A 8 -4.45 5.19 -2.39
CA LYS A 8 -5.87 5.55 -2.45
C LYS A 8 -6.69 4.45 -1.79
N PHE A 9 -7.24 4.76 -0.63
CA PHE A 9 -8.19 3.89 0.05
C PHE A 9 -9.60 4.14 -0.47
N LYS A 10 -10.23 3.10 -1.01
CA LYS A 10 -11.64 3.13 -1.37
C LYS A 10 -12.46 2.69 -0.17
N THR A 11 -13.32 3.57 0.32
CA THR A 11 -14.21 3.26 1.46
C THR A 11 -15.66 3.43 1.05
N THR A 12 -16.59 2.92 1.86
CA THR A 12 -18.03 3.14 1.65
C THR A 12 -18.45 4.60 1.79
N LYS A 13 -17.59 5.46 2.36
CA LYS A 13 -17.82 6.90 2.53
C LYS A 13 -17.05 7.76 1.52
N GLY A 14 -16.43 7.13 0.52
CA GLY A 14 -15.62 7.79 -0.50
C GLY A 14 -14.14 7.43 -0.44
N ASP A 15 -13.37 8.12 -1.28
CA ASP A 15 -11.94 7.87 -1.45
C ASP A 15 -11.11 8.72 -0.49
N ILE A 16 -10.09 8.11 0.12
CA ILE A 16 -9.07 8.81 0.90
C ILE A 16 -7.74 8.65 0.16
N LEU A 17 -7.13 9.77 -0.22
CA LEU A 17 -5.79 9.80 -0.79
C LEU A 17 -4.80 10.19 0.31
N VAL A 18 -3.78 9.36 0.53
CA VAL A 18 -2.68 9.65 1.46
C VAL A 18 -1.35 9.63 0.75
N GLU A 19 -0.42 10.46 1.21
CA GLU A 19 1.00 10.37 0.88
C GLU A 19 1.69 9.46 1.90
N LEU A 20 2.56 8.56 1.43
CA LEU A 20 3.30 7.63 2.25
C LEU A 20 4.69 8.21 2.57
N THR A 21 5.07 8.21 3.84
CA THR A 21 6.34 8.81 4.32
C THR A 21 7.54 7.89 4.07
N TYR A 22 7.85 7.63 2.81
CA TYR A 22 8.90 6.67 2.42
C TYR A 22 10.30 7.12 2.79
N GLU A 23 10.57 8.43 2.86
CA GLU A 23 11.89 8.96 3.24
C GLU A 23 12.26 8.64 4.70
N LYS A 24 11.27 8.69 5.60
CA LYS A 24 11.48 8.42 7.04
C LYS A 24 11.26 6.96 7.40
N THR A 25 10.39 6.27 6.67
CA THR A 25 9.96 4.89 6.97
C THR A 25 9.99 3.97 5.74
N PRO A 26 11.15 3.84 5.06
CA PRO A 26 11.21 3.14 3.78
C PRO A 26 10.82 1.66 3.87
N GLY A 27 11.22 0.96 4.94
CA GLY A 27 10.84 -0.45 5.14
C GLY A 27 9.34 -0.65 5.36
N THR A 28 8.70 0.23 6.13
CA THR A 28 7.25 0.18 6.37
C THR A 28 6.47 0.47 5.09
N VAL A 29 6.88 1.50 4.33
CA VAL A 29 6.24 1.83 3.05
C VAL A 29 6.43 0.70 2.04
N GLY A 30 7.64 0.16 1.90
CA GLY A 30 7.93 -0.96 1.01
C GLY A 30 7.10 -2.21 1.35
N ASN A 31 7.01 -2.57 2.63
CA ASN A 31 6.17 -3.69 3.08
C ASN A 31 4.68 -3.46 2.78
N PHE A 32 4.16 -2.26 3.05
CA PHE A 32 2.76 -1.93 2.75
C PHE A 32 2.45 -2.00 1.25
N VAL A 33 3.29 -1.40 0.40
CA VAL A 33 3.11 -1.41 -1.06
C VAL A 33 3.18 -2.83 -1.62
N ALA A 34 4.17 -3.63 -1.22
CA ALA A 34 4.32 -4.99 -1.71
C ALA A 34 3.13 -5.89 -1.34
N LEU A 35 2.57 -5.72 -0.13
CA LEU A 35 1.35 -6.42 0.28
C LEU A 35 0.11 -5.91 -0.47
N ALA A 36 -0.03 -4.60 -0.67
CA ALA A 36 -1.16 -3.99 -1.38
C ALA A 36 -1.18 -4.35 -2.88
N GLU A 37 -0.01 -4.58 -3.48
CA GLU A 37 0.11 -5.01 -4.88
C GLU A 37 0.07 -6.53 -5.06
N GLY A 38 0.06 -7.31 -3.97
CA GLY A 38 0.10 -8.78 -4.03
C GLY A 38 1.48 -9.37 -4.36
N ASN A 39 2.52 -8.53 -4.35
CA ASN A 39 3.90 -8.89 -4.67
C ASN A 39 4.66 -9.57 -3.51
N MET A 40 4.03 -9.69 -2.33
CA MET A 40 4.63 -10.30 -1.14
C MET A 40 3.82 -11.51 -0.65
N PRO A 41 4.43 -12.71 -0.61
CA PRO A 41 3.79 -13.89 -0.04
C PRO A 41 3.39 -13.66 1.42
N ASN A 42 2.19 -14.11 1.78
CA ASN A 42 1.68 -14.05 3.14
C ASN A 42 0.83 -15.28 3.44
N LYS A 43 0.42 -15.45 4.69
CA LYS A 43 -0.35 -16.63 5.14
C LYS A 43 -1.87 -16.47 5.03
N ALA A 44 -2.36 -15.27 4.72
CA ALA A 44 -3.79 -14.98 4.70
C ALA A 44 -4.39 -15.08 3.30
N LYS A 45 -3.61 -14.78 2.27
CA LYS A 45 -4.00 -14.70 0.86
C LYS A 45 -3.09 -15.53 -0.02
N ALA A 46 -3.59 -15.94 -1.19
CA ALA A 46 -2.75 -16.63 -2.18
C ALA A 46 -1.67 -15.68 -2.73
N GLU A 47 -0.58 -16.23 -3.25
CA GLU A 47 0.47 -15.44 -3.90
C GLU A 47 -0.09 -14.71 -5.14
N GLY A 48 0.26 -13.44 -5.30
CA GLY A 48 -0.30 -12.57 -6.34
C GLY A 48 -1.66 -11.96 -6.00
N GLU A 49 -2.32 -12.35 -4.90
CA GLU A 49 -3.55 -11.69 -4.43
C GLU A 49 -3.19 -10.51 -3.51
N PRO A 50 -3.65 -9.28 -3.82
CA PRO A 50 -3.54 -8.13 -2.93
C PRO A 50 -4.03 -8.42 -1.51
N TYR A 51 -3.24 -8.02 -0.52
CA TYR A 51 -3.59 -8.25 0.87
C TYR A 51 -4.72 -7.33 1.37
N TYR A 52 -4.76 -6.08 0.89
CA TYR A 52 -5.68 -5.03 1.32
C TYR A 52 -6.81 -4.78 0.31
#